data_AF-A0A7W2M5U8-F1
#
_entry.id   AF-A0A7W2M5U8-F1
#
_cell.length_a   1.000
_cell.length_b   1.000
_cell.length_c   1.000
_cell.angle_alpha   90.00
_cell.angle_beta   90.00
_cell.angle_gamma   90.00
#
_symmetry.space_group_name_H-M   'P 1'
#
loop_
_entity.id
_entity.type
_entity.pdbx_description
1 polymer ?
#
loop_
_entity_poly.entity_id
_entity_poly.type
_entity_poly.pdbx_seq_one_letter_code
_entity_poly.pdbx_strand_id
1 'polypeptide(L)'
;MKTRLLLFAWLFFLGHYFSYACDLCKENQPKGFENITHGTGPSGEWDYYIIWGAVIIVAFTLFYSIKFLINPKEDDPDHIKNIVKNEGF
;
A
#
# COMPACT_ATOMS: atom_id res chain seq x y z
N MET A 1 12.89 -21.47 5.87
CA MET A 1 12.42 -20.11 5.53
C MET A 1 11.94 -19.98 4.09
N LYS A 2 12.72 -20.42 3.09
CA LYS A 2 12.35 -20.35 1.66
C LYS A 2 10.98 -20.97 1.33
N THR A 3 10.66 -22.15 1.86
CA THR A 3 9.35 -22.81 1.63
C THR A 3 8.17 -22.04 2.21
N ARG A 4 8.34 -21.39 3.37
CA ARG A 4 7.29 -20.54 3.97
C ARG A 4 7.08 -19.27 3.14
N LEU A 5 8.17 -18.68 2.63
CA LEU A 5 8.11 -17.50 1.77
C LEU A 5 7.45 -17.81 0.42
N LEU A 6 7.74 -18.98 -0.15
CA LEU A 6 7.08 -19.48 -1.35
C LEU A 6 5.59 -19.75 -1.11
N LEU A 7 5.21 -20.30 0.04
CA LEU A 7 3.80 -20.48 0.41
C LEU A 7 3.06 -19.14 0.54
N PHE A 8 3.67 -18.13 1.15
CA PHE A 8 3.09 -16.79 1.24
C PHE A 8 2.94 -16.12 -0.14
N ALA A 9 3.95 -16.23 -1.00
CA ALA A 9 3.87 -15.75 -2.37
C ALA A 9 2.74 -16.46 -3.14
N TRP A 10 2.62 -17.78 -2.97
CA TRP A 10 1.59 -18.58 -3.64
C TRP A 10 0.17 -18.20 -3.18
N LEU A 11 -0.04 -18.04 -1.87
CA LEU A 11 -1.30 -17.54 -1.29
C LEU A 11 -1.65 -16.13 -1.79
N PHE A 12 -0.66 -15.24 -1.93
CA PHE A 12 -0.86 -13.89 -2.45
C PHE A 12 -1.36 -13.89 -3.90
N PHE A 13 -0.75 -14.69 -4.77
CA PHE A 13 -1.16 -14.78 -6.18
C PHE A 13 -2.50 -15.50 -6.38
N LEU A 14 -2.82 -16.49 -5.54
CA LEU A 14 -4.14 -17.17 -5.55
C LEU A 14 -5.29 -16.22 -5.18
N GLY A 15 -5.06 -15.26 -4.28
CA GLY A 15 -6.06 -14.26 -3.89
C GLY A 15 -6.44 -13.27 -5.01
N HIS A 16 -5.60 -13.12 -6.04
CA HIS A 16 -5.81 -12.13 -7.10
C HIS A 16 -6.80 -12.56 -8.19
N TYR A 17 -7.11 -13.87 -8.29
CA TYR A 17 -7.95 -14.43 -9.36
C TYR A 17 -9.43 -14.01 -9.31
N PHE A 18 -9.89 -13.39 -8.22
CA PHE A 18 -11.28 -12.95 -8.05
C PHE A 18 -11.55 -11.50 -8.50
N SER A 19 -10.64 -10.90 -9.29
CA SER A 19 -10.67 -9.46 -9.62
C SER A 19 -11.52 -9.07 -10.85
N TYR A 20 -12.27 -9.99 -11.47
CA TYR A 20 -13.11 -9.69 -12.64
C TYR A 20 -14.58 -9.45 -12.29
N ALA A 21 -15.12 -8.32 -12.76
CA ALA A 21 -16.49 -7.90 -12.44
C ALA A 21 -17.51 -8.70 -13.23
N CYS A 22 -18.48 -9.29 -12.52
CA CYS A 22 -19.69 -9.78 -13.17
C CYS A 22 -20.50 -8.58 -13.68
N ASP A 23 -21.45 -8.81 -14.59
CA ASP A 23 -22.18 -7.73 -15.24
C ASP A 23 -23.01 -6.89 -14.25
N LEU A 24 -23.54 -7.53 -13.19
CA LEU A 24 -24.21 -6.83 -12.10
C LEU A 24 -23.25 -5.90 -11.33
N CYS A 25 -22.02 -6.33 -11.10
CA CYS A 25 -21.02 -5.47 -10.47
C CYS A 25 -20.69 -4.30 -11.39
N LYS A 26 -20.47 -4.52 -12.69
CA LYS A 26 -20.17 -3.45 -13.66
C LYS A 26 -21.22 -2.35 -13.66
N GLU A 27 -22.50 -2.72 -13.60
CA GLU A 27 -23.62 -1.75 -13.62
C GLU A 27 -23.73 -0.94 -12.32
N ASN A 28 -23.35 -1.52 -11.19
CA ASN A 28 -23.40 -0.86 -9.87
C ASN A 28 -22.12 -0.06 -9.53
N GLN A 29 -21.10 -0.10 -10.40
CA GLN A 29 -19.84 0.60 -10.19
C GLN A 29 -19.91 2.04 -10.72
N PRO A 30 -19.17 2.99 -10.11
CA PRO A 30 -19.04 4.34 -10.66
C PRO A 30 -18.41 4.33 -12.06
N LYS A 31 -18.75 5.34 -12.87
CA LYS A 31 -18.20 5.48 -14.23
C LYS A 31 -16.67 5.52 -14.20
N GLY A 32 -16.03 4.67 -15.01
CA GLY A 32 -14.58 4.51 -15.08
C GLY A 32 -14.01 3.39 -14.20
N PHE A 33 -14.83 2.76 -13.34
CA PHE A 33 -14.43 1.67 -12.43
C PHE A 33 -15.20 0.37 -12.66
N GLU A 34 -16.00 0.28 -13.73
CA GLU A 34 -16.94 -0.82 -13.97
C GLU A 34 -16.25 -2.18 -14.03
N ASN A 35 -15.05 -2.24 -14.61
CA ASN A 35 -14.30 -3.50 -14.78
C ASN A 35 -13.41 -3.86 -13.58
N ILE A 36 -13.45 -3.08 -12.50
CA ILE A 36 -12.64 -3.30 -11.31
C ILE A 36 -13.57 -3.88 -10.23
N THR A 37 -13.43 -5.16 -9.90
CA THR A 37 -14.08 -5.65 -8.67
C THR A 37 -13.30 -5.14 -7.49
N HIS A 38 -13.94 -4.31 -6.71
CA HIS A 38 -13.68 -4.31 -5.29
C HIS A 38 -14.63 -5.32 -4.65
N GLY A 39 -14.18 -5.94 -3.56
CA GLY A 39 -15.09 -6.66 -2.66
C GLY A 39 -16.22 -5.75 -2.18
N THR A 40 -17.17 -6.31 -1.44
CA THR A 40 -18.27 -5.52 -0.87
C THR A 40 -17.71 -4.29 -0.17
N GLY A 41 -18.25 -3.12 -0.55
CA GLY A 41 -17.91 -1.87 0.13
C GLY A 41 -18.32 -1.91 1.60
N PRO A 42 -18.02 -0.82 2.34
CA PRO A 42 -18.33 -0.73 3.77
C PRO A 42 -19.82 -1.05 4.01
N SER A 43 -20.08 -2.01 4.87
CA SER A 43 -21.42 -2.53 5.15
C SER A 43 -22.16 -1.72 6.23
N GLY A 44 -21.41 -1.01 7.07
CA GLY A 44 -21.93 -0.16 8.15
C GLY A 44 -21.03 1.01 8.51
N GLU A 45 -21.49 1.87 9.42
CA GLU A 45 -20.78 3.09 9.85
C GLU A 45 -19.40 2.79 10.45
N TRP A 46 -19.28 1.69 11.19
CA TRP A 46 -18.01 1.25 11.78
C TRP A 46 -16.94 0.96 10.73
N ASP A 47 -17.31 0.39 9.58
CA ASP A 47 -16.39 0.12 8.49
C ASP A 47 -15.80 1.43 7.93
N TYR A 48 -16.61 2.49 7.86
CA TYR A 48 -16.14 3.81 7.44
C TYR A 48 -15.17 4.43 8.44
N TYR A 49 -15.40 4.31 9.75
CA TYR A 49 -14.45 4.82 10.75
C TYR A 49 -13.10 4.10 10.66
N ILE A 50 -13.09 2.78 10.44
CA ILE A 50 -11.86 1.99 10.26
C ILE A 50 -11.12 2.45 9.00
N ILE A 51 -11.83 2.60 7.88
CA ILE A 51 -11.22 3.04 6.62
C ILE A 51 -10.61 4.43 6.77
N TRP A 52 -11.31 5.38 7.36
CA TRP A 52 -10.76 6.73 7.59
C TRP A 52 -9.57 6.71 8.54
N GLY A 53 -9.59 5.87 9.57
CA GLY A 53 -8.42 5.63 10.42
C GLY A 53 -7.21 5.14 9.61
N ALA A 54 -7.41 4.17 8.72
CA ALA A 54 -6.37 3.64 7.85
C ALA A 54 -5.83 4.71 6.88
N VAL A 55 -6.72 5.49 6.25
CA VAL A 55 -6.35 6.60 5.36
C VAL A 55 -5.45 7.61 6.07
N ILE A 56 -5.80 7.98 7.30
CA ILE A 56 -5.01 8.90 8.11
C ILE A 56 -3.62 8.32 8.38
N ILE A 57 -3.54 7.07 8.84
CA ILE A 57 -2.25 6.41 9.13
C ILE A 57 -1.36 6.34 7.87
N VAL A 58 -1.93 5.94 6.73
CA VAL A 58 -1.20 5.86 5.45
C VAL A 58 -0.73 7.24 5.00
N ALA A 59 -1.57 8.27 5.11
CA ALA A 59 -1.19 9.64 4.76
C ALA A 59 -0.03 10.14 5.63
N PHE A 60 -0.07 9.91 6.95
CA PHE A 60 1.01 10.26 7.86
C PHE A 60 2.31 9.50 7.54
N THR A 61 2.23 8.19 7.36
CA THR A 61 3.42 7.37 7.04
C THR A 61 4.03 7.77 5.69
N LEU A 62 3.21 8.01 4.67
CA LEU A 62 3.69 8.51 3.38
C LEU A 62 4.35 9.88 3.51
N PHE A 63 3.71 10.81 4.23
CA PHE A 63 4.26 12.14 4.47
C PHE A 63 5.64 12.07 5.13
N TYR A 64 5.78 11.29 6.20
CA TYR A 64 7.06 11.15 6.90
C TYR A 64 8.11 10.39 6.08
N SER A 65 7.70 9.37 5.33
CA SER A 65 8.59 8.67 4.40
C SER A 65 9.20 9.64 3.40
N ILE A 66 8.37 10.45 2.73
CA ILE A 66 8.84 11.46 1.78
C ILE A 66 9.70 12.51 2.50
N LYS A 67 9.23 13.04 3.63
CA LYS A 67 9.95 14.05 4.40
C LYS A 67 11.37 13.61 4.75
N PHE A 68 11.55 12.37 5.21
CA PHE A 68 12.85 11.85 5.61
C PHE A 68 13.72 11.39 4.43
N LEU A 69 13.12 11.08 3.28
CA LEU A 69 13.87 10.86 2.05
C LEU A 69 14.43 12.18 1.49
N ILE A 70 13.64 13.26 1.51
CA ILE A 70 14.04 14.57 0.98
C ILE A 70 14.98 15.29 1.95
N ASN A 71 14.62 15.34 3.23
CA ASN A 71 15.40 16.03 4.25
C ASN A 71 15.45 15.18 5.53
N PRO A 72 16.39 14.22 5.61
CA PRO A 72 16.53 13.35 6.76
C PRO A 72 16.91 14.07 8.05
N LYS A 73 17.33 15.35 8.00
CA LYS A 73 17.84 16.13 9.15
C LYS A 73 18.87 15.33 9.97
N GLU A 74 19.69 14.55 9.27
CA GLU A 74 20.76 13.77 9.85
C GLU A 74 22.02 14.64 9.78
N ASP A 75 22.39 15.25 10.91
CA ASP A 75 23.54 16.14 11.00
C ASP A 75 24.81 15.39 11.47
N ASP A 76 24.68 14.09 11.78
CA ASP A 76 25.77 13.23 12.20
C ASP A 76 26.63 12.81 11.01
N PRO A 77 27.91 13.25 10.92
CA PRO A 77 28.80 12.88 9.84
C PRO A 77 29.09 11.37 9.78
N ASP A 78 29.03 10.64 10.91
CA ASP A 78 29.32 9.20 10.98
C ASP A 78 28.08 8.32 10.71
N HIS A 79 26.95 8.92 10.31
CA HIS A 79 25.74 8.18 10.02
C HIS A 79 25.89 7.22 8.83
N ILE A 80 25.27 6.03 8.91
CA ILE A 80 25.36 4.96 7.88
C ILE A 80 24.96 5.42 6.46
N LYS A 81 24.14 6.47 6.35
CA LYS A 81 23.74 7.09 5.08
C LYS A 81 24.86 7.93 4.41
N ASN A 82 25.91 8.31 5.13
CA ASN A 82 27.05 9.09 4.64
C ASN A 82 28.24 8.23 4.18
N ILE A 83 28.19 6.91 4.39
CA ILE A 83 29.31 5.99 4.08
C ILE A 83 29.79 6.12 2.63
N VAL A 84 28.87 6.29 1.67
CA VAL A 84 29.17 6.37 0.23
C VAL A 84 29.32 7.81 -0.29
N LYS A 85 29.12 8.84 0.56
CA LYS A 85 29.07 10.25 0.11
C LYS A 85 30.42 10.77 -0.41
N ASN A 86 31.53 10.13 -0.04
CA ASN A 86 32.89 10.49 -0.45
C ASN A 86 33.51 9.52 -1.48
N GLU A 87 32.75 8.58 -2.04
CA GLU A 87 33.30 7.54 -2.92
C GLU A 87 33.40 7.94 -4.42
N GLY A 88 32.94 9.14 -4.80
CA GLY A 88 33.29 9.75 -6.10
C GLY A 88 32.76 9.01 -7.34
N PHE A 89 31.51 8.55 -7.32
CA PHE A 89 30.80 8.07 -8.52
C PHE A 89 30.14 9.21 -9.30
#